data_AF-A0A1Y1LIF8-F1
#
_entry.id   AF-A0A1Y1LIF8-F1
#
_cell.length_a   1.000
_cell.length_b   1.000
_cell.length_c   1.000
_cell.angle_alpha   90.00
_cell.angle_beta   90.00
_cell.angle_gamma   90.00
#
_symmetry.space_group_name_H-M   'P 1'
#
loop_
_entity.id
_entity.type
_entity.pdbx_description
1 polymer ?
#
loop_
_entity_poly.entity_id
_entity_poly.type
_entity_poly.pdbx_seq_one_letter_code
_entity_poly.pdbx_strand_id
1 'polypeptide(L)'
;EDSPQIVHRKMFLRAYLNKLCSDPSKMEFWEYLDKVGMMHVGLGRKHPLHIEYVHLGTCLGFIQDIMTEAILSHPRLHIYRKIALVKALNKVIWIQNDFMAKWHVREADEF
;
A
#
# COMPACT_ATOMS: atom_id res chain seq x y z
N GLU A 1 21.65 1.24 8.99
CA GLU A 1 20.33 0.60 8.81
C GLU A 1 19.58 0.36 10.12
N ASP A 2 20.28 0.32 11.25
CA ASP A 2 19.73 -0.08 12.55
C ASP A 2 19.27 1.09 13.43
N SER A 3 19.18 2.30 12.88
CA SER A 3 18.64 3.42 13.64
C SER A 3 17.19 3.11 14.09
N PRO A 4 16.76 3.52 15.29
CA PRO A 4 15.43 3.22 15.81
C PRO A 4 14.30 3.64 14.85
N GLN A 5 14.48 4.76 14.13
CA GLN A 5 13.49 5.26 13.18
C GLN A 5 13.37 4.35 11.94
N ILE A 6 14.50 3.88 11.40
CA ILE A 6 14.49 2.96 10.25
C ILE A 6 13.87 1.61 10.65
N VAL A 7 14.23 1.06 11.81
CA VAL A 7 13.66 -0.19 12.32
C VAL A 7 12.14 -0.06 12.49
N HIS A 8 11.69 1.04 13.09
CA HIS A 8 10.27 1.32 13.24
C HIS A 8 9.56 1.40 11.88
N ARG A 9 10.13 2.09 10.88
CA ARG A 9 9.55 2.15 9.52
C ARG A 9 9.48 0.78 8.85
N LYS A 10 10.54 -0.05 8.98
CA LYS A 10 10.56 -1.44 8.46
C LYS A 10 9.45 -2.29 9.09
N MET A 11 9.19 -2.13 10.39
CA MET A 11 8.10 -2.83 11.08
C MET A 11 6.71 -2.47 10.50
N PHE A 12 6.44 -1.18 10.28
CA PHE A 12 5.17 -0.74 9.66
C PHE A 12 5.02 -1.23 8.22
N LEU A 13 6.10 -1.17 7.43
CA LEU A 13 6.09 -1.70 6.07
C LEU A 13 5.79 -3.20 6.07
N ARG A 14 6.40 -3.98 6.97
CA ARG A 14 6.11 -5.42 7.10
C ARG A 14 4.65 -5.68 7.45
N ALA A 15 4.07 -4.92 8.38
CA ALA A 15 2.67 -5.04 8.74
C ALA A 15 1.75 -4.73 7.56
N TYR A 16 2.07 -3.70 6.79
CA TYR A 16 1.35 -3.32 5.57
C TYR A 16 1.42 -4.43 4.49
N LEU A 17 2.61 -4.97 4.22
CA LEU A 17 2.77 -6.07 3.25
C LEU A 17 2.01 -7.34 3.67
N ASN A 18 2.01 -7.66 4.96
CA ASN A 18 1.19 -8.75 5.49
C ASN A 18 -0.31 -8.48 5.27
N LYS A 19 -0.75 -7.23 5.46
CA LYS A 19 -2.14 -6.86 5.22
C LYS A 19 -2.50 -6.95 3.74
N LEU A 20 -1.64 -6.50 2.82
CA LEU A 20 -1.87 -6.62 1.38
C LEU A 20 -2.09 -8.08 0.93
N CYS A 21 -1.44 -9.03 1.59
CA CYS A 21 -1.58 -10.46 1.32
C CYS A 21 -2.71 -11.14 2.12
N SER A 22 -3.51 -10.39 2.88
CA SER A 22 -4.66 -10.91 3.63
C SER A 22 -5.94 -10.90 2.80
N ASP A 23 -7.04 -11.42 3.37
CA ASP A 23 -8.30 -11.62 2.66
C ASP A 23 -9.01 -10.29 2.30
N PRO A 24 -9.10 -9.92 1.01
CA PRO A 24 -9.75 -8.69 0.58
C PRO A 24 -11.29 -8.77 0.54
N SER A 25 -11.89 -9.93 0.87
CA SER A 25 -13.35 -10.03 1.03
C SER A 25 -13.88 -9.45 2.34
N LYS A 26 -12.98 -9.09 3.25
CA LYS A 26 -13.27 -8.57 4.59
C LYS A 26 -13.19 -7.05 4.59
N MET A 27 -14.16 -6.36 5.19
CA MET A 27 -14.17 -4.89 5.22
C MET A 27 -12.96 -4.33 5.98
N GLU A 28 -12.51 -5.03 7.00
CA GLU A 28 -11.34 -4.72 7.82
C GLU A 28 -10.04 -4.69 6.99
N PHE A 29 -10.02 -5.32 5.82
CA PHE A 29 -8.93 -5.16 4.85
C PHE A 29 -8.88 -3.72 4.35
N TRP A 30 -10.01 -3.23 3.82
CA TRP A 30 -10.14 -1.92 3.19
C TRP A 30 -10.05 -0.78 4.20
N GLU A 31 -10.63 -0.94 5.39
CA GLU A 31 -10.49 0.04 6.49
C GLU A 31 -9.03 0.27 6.89
N TYR A 32 -8.22 -0.79 6.86
CA TYR A 32 -6.79 -0.65 7.12
C TYR A 32 -6.09 0.13 6.01
N LEU A 33 -6.37 -0.18 4.73
CA LEU A 33 -5.76 0.52 3.60
C LEU A 33 -6.14 2.01 3.59
N ASP A 34 -7.38 2.33 3.93
CA ASP A 34 -7.85 3.71 4.09
C ASP A 34 -7.12 4.43 5.23
N LYS A 35 -6.98 3.75 6.38
CA LYS A 35 -6.23 4.27 7.53
C LYS A 35 -4.77 4.54 7.19
N VAL A 36 -4.15 3.73 6.34
CA VAL A 36 -2.79 3.97 5.86
C VAL A 36 -2.75 5.30 5.09
N GLY A 37 -3.71 5.58 4.21
CA GLY A 37 -3.81 6.87 3.51
C GLY A 37 -3.92 8.06 4.48
N MET A 38 -4.85 7.97 5.43
CA MET A 38 -5.07 8.99 6.46
C MET A 38 -3.80 9.29 7.29
N MET A 39 -3.03 8.26 7.63
CA MET A 39 -1.82 8.42 8.44
C MET A 39 -0.69 9.18 7.73
N HIS A 40 -0.70 9.25 6.39
CA HIS A 40 0.31 9.93 5.61
C HIS A 40 0.00 11.43 5.37
N VAL A 41 -1.18 11.90 5.78
CA VAL A 41 -1.54 13.32 5.87
C VAL A 41 -1.55 13.83 7.32
N GLY A 42 -0.82 13.15 8.20
CA GLY A 42 -0.65 13.58 9.60
C GLY A 42 -1.79 13.23 10.56
N LEU A 43 -2.88 12.61 10.09
CA LEU A 43 -4.03 12.26 10.93
C LEU A 43 -3.85 10.91 11.65
N GLY A 44 -4.49 10.74 12.81
CA GLY A 44 -4.46 9.47 13.56
C GLY A 44 -3.10 9.10 14.18
N ARG A 45 -2.17 10.06 14.29
CA ARG A 45 -0.83 9.87 14.87
C ARG A 45 -0.56 10.89 15.97
N LYS A 46 0.14 10.47 17.03
CA LYS A 46 0.65 11.39 18.08
C LYS A 46 1.68 12.39 17.52
N HIS A 47 2.50 11.94 16.57
CA HIS A 47 3.46 12.75 15.85
C HIS A 47 3.09 12.74 14.36
N PRO A 48 2.52 13.84 13.84
CA PRO A 48 2.11 13.94 12.45
C PRO A 48 3.27 13.70 11.48
N LEU A 49 2.95 13.06 10.36
CA LEU A 49 3.86 12.86 9.24
C LEU A 49 3.09 13.21 7.98
N HIS A 50 3.60 14.16 7.20
CA HIS A 50 3.06 14.53 5.90
C HIS A 50 4.02 14.00 4.83
N ILE A 51 3.52 13.15 3.95
CA ILE A 51 4.28 12.62 2.83
C ILE A 51 3.59 13.06 1.55
N GLU A 52 4.31 13.71 0.65
CA GLU A 52 3.76 14.11 -0.65
C GLU A 52 3.22 12.90 -1.42
N TYR A 53 2.08 13.08 -2.07
CA TYR A 53 1.40 12.01 -2.80
C TYR A 53 2.29 11.34 -3.85
N VAL A 54 3.14 12.11 -4.51
CA VAL A 54 4.12 11.57 -5.48
C VAL A 54 5.06 10.53 -4.85
N HIS A 55 5.49 10.71 -3.60
CA HIS A 55 6.36 9.76 -2.92
C HIS A 55 5.62 8.48 -2.52
N LEU A 56 4.33 8.61 -2.18
CA LEU A 56 3.46 7.44 -1.94
C LEU A 56 3.30 6.62 -3.22
N GLY A 57 3.02 7.28 -4.34
CA GLY A 57 2.93 6.64 -5.66
C GLY A 57 4.21 5.92 -6.05
N THR A 58 5.37 6.56 -5.88
CA THR A 58 6.68 5.92 -6.14
C THR A 58 6.88 4.67 -5.27
N CYS A 59 6.54 4.74 -3.99
CA CYS A 59 6.67 3.60 -3.07
C CYS A 59 5.72 2.43 -3.45
N LEU A 60 4.47 2.73 -3.80
CA LEU A 60 3.52 1.72 -4.28
C LEU A 60 3.99 1.06 -5.57
N GLY A 61 4.52 1.85 -6.52
CA GLY A 61 5.09 1.31 -7.76
C GLY A 61 6.26 0.37 -7.49
N PHE A 62 7.16 0.72 -6.57
CA PHE A 62 8.26 -0.14 -6.14
C PHE A 62 7.78 -1.45 -5.50
N ILE A 63 6.76 -1.38 -4.62
CA ILE A 63 6.17 -2.58 -4.02
C ILE A 63 5.53 -3.47 -5.08
N GLN A 64 4.79 -2.88 -6.03
CA GLN A 64 4.14 -3.60 -7.12
C GLN A 64 5.17 -4.33 -8.00
N ASP A 65 6.27 -3.67 -8.35
CA ASP A 65 7.35 -4.21 -9.19
C ASP A 65 7.96 -5.47 -8.55
N ILE A 66 8.45 -5.35 -7.30
CA ILE A 66 9.05 -6.47 -6.56
C ILE A 66 8.08 -7.64 -6.41
N MET A 67 6.81 -7.37 -6.06
CA MET A 67 5.85 -8.45 -5.88
C MET A 67 5.47 -9.09 -7.22
N THR A 68 5.43 -8.33 -8.30
CA THR A 68 5.21 -8.86 -9.66
C THR A 68 6.34 -9.79 -10.06
N GLU A 69 7.59 -9.36 -9.88
CA GLU A 69 8.77 -10.20 -10.12
C GLU A 69 8.70 -11.49 -9.28
N ALA A 70 8.43 -11.39 -7.98
CA ALA A 70 8.35 -12.54 -7.09
C ALA A 70 7.26 -13.55 -7.53
N ILE A 71 6.09 -13.07 -7.97
CA ILE A 71 5.01 -13.92 -8.48
C ILE A 71 5.43 -14.62 -9.76
N LEU A 72 6.02 -13.88 -10.71
CA LEU A 72 6.40 -14.40 -12.03
C LEU A 72 7.59 -15.36 -11.95
N SER A 73 8.52 -15.14 -11.03
CA SER A 73 9.69 -15.98 -10.78
C SER A 73 9.39 -17.22 -9.93
N HIS A 74 8.18 -17.34 -9.35
CA HIS A 74 7.87 -18.48 -8.48
C HIS A 74 7.91 -19.81 -9.25
N PRO A 75 8.72 -20.81 -8.83
CA PRO A 75 9.02 -21.99 -9.64
C PRO A 75 7.85 -22.98 -9.73
N ARG A 76 6.92 -22.94 -8.77
CA ARG A 76 5.82 -23.92 -8.65
C ARG A 76 4.44 -23.40 -9.05
N LEU A 77 4.31 -22.13 -9.43
CA LEU A 77 3.02 -21.56 -9.81
C LEU A 77 2.80 -21.70 -11.32
N HIS A 78 1.68 -22.29 -11.72
CA HIS A 78 1.28 -22.33 -13.13
C HIS A 78 0.99 -20.92 -13.67
N ILE A 79 1.21 -20.72 -14.97
CA ILE A 79 1.08 -19.43 -15.64
C ILE A 79 -0.29 -18.77 -15.40
N TYR A 80 -1.39 -19.51 -15.45
CA TYR A 80 -2.72 -18.97 -15.19
C TYR A 80 -2.88 -18.43 -13.76
N ARG A 81 -2.27 -19.09 -12.77
CA ARG A 81 -2.29 -18.63 -11.37
C ARG A 81 -1.41 -17.40 -11.19
N LYS A 82 -0.24 -17.35 -11.85
CA LYS A 82 0.63 -16.16 -11.87
C LYS A 82 -0.11 -14.95 -12.43
N ILE A 83 -0.76 -15.10 -13.60
CA ILE A 83 -1.56 -14.04 -14.23
C ILE A 83 -2.67 -13.57 -13.29
N ALA A 84 -3.41 -14.50 -12.68
CA ALA A 84 -4.48 -14.16 -11.75
C ALA A 84 -3.98 -13.37 -10.53
N LEU A 85 -2.83 -13.76 -9.96
CA LEU A 85 -2.22 -13.07 -8.83
C LEU A 85 -1.73 -11.67 -9.21
N VAL A 86 -1.05 -11.51 -10.35
CA VAL A 86 -0.61 -10.18 -10.83
C VAL A 86 -1.81 -9.26 -11.08
N LYS A 87 -2.89 -9.78 -11.68
CA LYS A 87 -4.13 -8.99 -11.89
C LYS A 87 -4.79 -8.61 -10.57
N ALA A 88 -4.85 -9.52 -9.60
CA ALA A 88 -5.41 -9.23 -8.28
C ALA A 88 -4.57 -8.18 -7.54
N LEU A 89 -3.24 -8.33 -7.55
CA LEU A 89 -2.32 -7.37 -6.97
C LEU A 89 -2.49 -5.99 -7.57
N ASN A 90 -2.49 -5.88 -8.91
CA ASN A 90 -2.64 -4.59 -9.59
C ASN A 90 -3.91 -3.87 -9.12
N LYS A 91 -5.04 -4.57 -9.04
CA LYS A 91 -6.30 -3.98 -8.53
C LYS A 91 -6.15 -3.44 -7.12
N VAL A 92 -5.55 -4.21 -6.21
CA VAL A 92 -5.36 -3.78 -4.81
C VAL A 92 -4.45 -2.56 -4.72
N ILE A 93 -3.35 -2.52 -5.47
CA ILE A 93 -2.43 -1.36 -5.47
C ILE A 93 -3.13 -0.10 -6.00
N TRP A 94 -3.91 -0.20 -7.07
CA TRP A 94 -4.70 0.93 -7.58
C TRP A 94 -5.72 1.42 -6.55
N ILE A 95 -6.44 0.52 -5.88
CA ILE A 95 -7.40 0.90 -4.83
C ILE A 95 -6.67 1.57 -3.64
N GLN A 96 -5.51 1.06 -3.23
CA GLN A 96 -4.71 1.72 -2.19
C GLN A 96 -4.26 3.12 -2.62
N ASN A 97 -3.84 3.27 -3.88
CA ASN A 97 -3.46 4.55 -4.44
C ASN A 97 -4.63 5.55 -4.42
N ASP A 98 -5.85 5.10 -4.72
CA ASP A 98 -7.06 5.92 -4.65
C ASP A 98 -7.39 6.31 -3.20
N PHE A 99 -7.25 5.38 -2.25
CA PHE A 99 -7.38 5.75 -0.83
C PHE A 99 -6.36 6.81 -0.43
N MET A 100 -5.10 6.70 -0.86
CA MET A 100 -4.10 7.73 -0.59
C MET A 100 -4.49 9.06 -1.26
N ALA A 101 -4.95 9.03 -2.51
CA ALA A 101 -5.41 10.22 -3.23
C ALA A 101 -6.58 10.90 -2.52
N LYS A 102 -7.57 10.14 -2.04
CA LYS A 102 -8.72 10.65 -1.27
C LYS A 102 -8.30 11.56 -0.10
N TRP A 103 -7.20 11.23 0.57
CA TRP A 103 -6.70 12.03 1.70
C TRP A 103 -5.82 13.22 1.28
N HIS A 104 -5.21 13.19 0.09
CA HIS A 104 -4.29 14.24 -0.38
C HIS A 104 -4.96 15.26 -1.31
N VAL A 105 -5.98 14.84 -2.05
CA VAL A 105 -6.79 15.72 -2.86
C VAL A 105 -7.78 16.38 -1.91
N ARG A 106 -7.60 17.68 -1.65
CA ARG A 106 -8.67 18.49 -1.04
C ARG A 106 -9.90 18.30 -1.91
N GLU A 107 -11.07 18.06 -1.32
CA GLU A 107 -12.33 18.23 -2.04
C GLU A 107 -12.21 19.55 -2.81
N ALA A 108 -12.47 19.51 -4.12
CA ALA A 108 -12.44 20.69 -4.97
C ALA A 108 -13.68 21.57 -4.71
N ASP A 109 -14.01 21.75 -3.43
CA ASP A 109 -15.00 22.65 -2.87
C ASP A 109 -14.16 23.73 -2.16
N GLU A 110 -14.12 24.98 -2.62
CA GLU A 110 -15.23 25.84 -2.99
C GLU A 110 -14.86 26.70 -4.22
N PHE A 111 -15.65 26.62 -5.30
CA PHE A 111 -15.80 27.68 -6.30
C PHE A 111 -17.29 27.88 -6.58
#